data_AF-A0A847ATW5-F1
#
_entry.id   AF-A0A847ATW5-F1
#
_cell.length_a   1.000
_cell.length_b   1.000
_cell.length_c   1.000
_cell.angle_alpha   90.00
_cell.angle_beta   90.00
_cell.angle_gamma   90.00
#
_symmetry.space_group_name_H-M   'P 1'
#
loop_
_entity.id
_entity.type
_entity.pdbx_description
1 polymer ?
#
loop_
_entity_poly.entity_id
_entity_poly.type
_entity_poly.pdbx_seq_one_letter_code
_entity_poly.pdbx_strand_id
1 'polypeptide(L)' 'MEEFKLYDAEYKFLDLIWEYEPINSTELSKVCFQKLGWRKSTTYTMLRKLSEKNILKNENATVT' A
#
# COMPACT_ATOMS: atom_id res chain seq x y z
N MET A 1 -19.43 7.77 -11.80
CA MET A 1 -18.55 7.01 -10.88
C MET A 1 -17.15 7.20 -11.40
N GLU A 2 -16.26 7.87 -10.66
CA GLU A 2 -14.86 7.95 -11.07
C GLU A 2 -14.30 6.52 -11.10
N GLU A 3 -14.08 6.00 -12.30
CA GLU A 3 -13.33 4.76 -12.51
C GLU A 3 -11.88 5.03 -12.07
N PHE A 4 -11.60 4.79 -10.79
CA PHE A 4 -10.23 4.60 -10.35
C PHE A 4 -9.68 3.38 -11.08
N LYS A 5 -9.04 3.59 -12.24
CA LYS A 5 -8.20 2.59 -12.90
C LYS A 5 -6.97 2.37 -12.01
N LEU A 6 -7.17 1.59 -10.95
CA LEU A 6 -6.08 0.99 -10.21
C LEU A 6 -5.48 -0.08 -11.11
N TYR A 7 -4.17 -0.02 -11.32
CA TYR A 7 -3.48 -1.12 -11.97
C TYR A 7 -3.50 -2.35 -11.05
N ASP A 8 -3.40 -3.57 -11.61
CA ASP A 8 -3.36 -4.82 -10.83
C ASP A 8 -2.38 -4.77 -9.65
N ALA A 9 -1.26 -4.07 -9.83
CA ALA A 9 -0.27 -3.80 -8.80
C ALA A 9 -0.84 -3.01 -7.60
N GLU A 10 -1.52 -1.90 -7.86
CA GLU A 10 -2.11 -1.05 -6.81
C GLU A 10 -3.24 -1.80 -6.09
N TYR A 11 -4.03 -2.56 -6.84
CA TYR A 11 -5.11 -3.37 -6.28
C TYR A 11 -4.58 -4.44 -5.33
N LYS A 12 -3.56 -5.21 -5.75
CA LYS A 12 -2.92 -6.21 -4.89
C LYS A 12 -2.28 -5.60 -3.65
N PHE A 13 -1.74 -4.38 -3.78
CA PHE A 13 -1.14 -3.67 -2.64
C PHE A 13 -2.19 -3.20 -1.64
N LEU A 14 -3.32 -2.68 -2.12
CA LEU A 14 -4.48 -2.34 -1.30
C LEU A 14 -5.08 -3.55 -0.59
N ASP A 15 -5.28 -4.65 -1.32
CA ASP A 15 -5.78 -5.91 -0.79
C ASP A 15 -4.89 -6.42 0.35
N LEU A 16 -3.56 -6.32 0.17
CA LEU A 16 -2.59 -6.63 1.21
C LEU A 16 -2.71 -5.70 2.42
N ILE A 17 -2.88 -4.39 2.22
CA ILE A 17 -3.05 -3.46 3.35
C ILE A 17 -4.34 -3.80 4.11
N TRP A 18 -5.44 -4.05 3.39
CA TRP A 18 -6.74 -4.36 3.97
C TRP A 18 -6.74 -5.69 4.74
N GLU A 19 -6.02 -6.70 4.25
CA GLU A 19 -5.89 -8.01 4.90
C GLU A 19 -5.05 -7.92 6.20
N TYR A 20 -4.08 -7.01 6.25
CA TYR A 20 -3.12 -6.91 7.36
C TYR A 20 -3.31 -5.65 8.24
N GLU A 21 -4.31 -4.82 7.98
CA GLU A 21 -4.60 -3.62 8.77
C GLU A 21 -4.92 -4.01 10.23
N PRO A 22 -4.36 -3.30 11.24
CA PRO A 22 -3.39 -2.21 11.14
C PRO A 22 -1.95 -2.73 10.97
N ILE A 23 -1.25 -2.31 9.90
CA ILE A 23 0.13 -2.72 9.61
C ILE A 23 1.11 -1.54 9.63
N ASN A 24 2.30 -1.76 10.18
CA ASN A 24 3.33 -0.74 10.19
C ASN A 24 3.98 -0.59 8.79
N SER A 25 4.33 0.63 8.34
CA SER A 25 5.01 0.91 7.06
C SER A 25 6.26 0.04 6.85
N THR A 26 6.98 -0.24 7.95
CA THR A 26 8.17 -1.11 7.92
C THR A 26 7.80 -2.55 7.60
N GLU A 27 6.78 -3.08 8.29
CA GLU A 27 6.27 -4.43 8.06
C GLU A 27 5.61 -4.54 6.68
N LEU A 28 4.80 -3.56 6.28
CA LEU A 28 4.21 -3.51 4.95
C LEU A 28 5.27 -3.57 3.85
N SER A 29 6.40 -2.89 4.01
CA SER A 29 7.52 -2.99 3.07
C SER A 29 8.11 -4.40 2.98
N LYS A 30 8.16 -5.14 4.10
CA LYS A 30 8.61 -6.53 4.13
C LYS A 30 7.58 -7.46 3.50
N VAL A 31 6.29 -7.30 3.82
CA VAL A 31 5.22 -8.12 3.25
C VAL A 31 5.13 -7.87 1.74
N CYS A 32 5.28 -6.63 1.28
CA CYS A 32 5.35 -6.32 -0.15
C CYS A 32 6.58 -6.89 -0.83
N PHE A 33 7.73 -6.89 -0.15
CA PHE A 33 8.91 -7.55 -0.67
C PHE A 33 8.71 -9.07 -0.78
N GLN A 34 8.07 -9.71 0.20
CA GLN A 34 7.84 -11.16 0.20
C GLN A 34 6.73 -11.60 -0.77
N LYS A 35 5.57 -10.93 -0.77
CA LYS A 35 4.41 -11.29 -1.61
C LYS A 35 4.49 -10.73 -3.03
N LEU A 36 4.99 -9.50 -3.20
CA LEU A 36 5.01 -8.79 -4.48
C LEU A 36 6.43 -8.65 -5.07
N GLY A 37 7.48 -8.97 -4.32
CA GLY A 37 8.87 -8.76 -4.77
C GLY A 37 9.28 -7.28 -4.80
N TRP A 38 8.50 -6.39 -4.18
CA TRP A 38 8.71 -4.94 -4.30
C TRP A 38 9.81 -4.44 -3.37
N ARG A 39 10.70 -3.60 -3.91
CA ARG A 39 11.69 -2.89 -3.10
C ARG A 39 11.00 -1.85 -2.24
N LYS A 40 11.63 -1.47 -1.12
CA LYS A 40 11.14 -0.42 -0.22
C LYS A 40 10.75 0.85 -0.98
N SER A 41 11.57 1.29 -1.93
CA SER A 41 11.28 2.47 -2.76
C SER A 41 9.94 2.37 -3.49
N THR A 42 9.67 1.23 -4.15
CA THR A 42 8.41 0.97 -4.87
C THR A 42 7.22 0.99 -3.93
N THR A 43 7.34 0.34 -2.77
CA THR A 43 6.29 0.36 -1.73
C THR A 43 5.98 1.78 -1.25
N TYR A 44 7.01 2.59 -0.95
CA TYR A 44 6.80 3.98 -0.52
C TYR A 44 6.19 4.85 -1.64
N THR A 45 6.61 4.66 -2.90
CA THR A 45 6.00 5.38 -4.03
C THR A 45 4.53 5.03 -4.18
N MET A 46 4.16 3.75 -4.08
CA MET A 46 2.76 3.31 -4.17
C MET A 46 1.93 3.77 -2.97
N LEU A 47 2.48 3.66 -1.76
CA LEU A 47 1.85 4.16 -0.55
C LEU A 47 1.53 5.65 -0.69
N ARG A 48 2.48 6.46 -1.18
CA ARG A 48 2.29 7.89 -1.39
C ARG A 48 1.22 8.17 -2.44
N LYS A 49 1.23 7.48 -3.58
CA LYS A 49 0.20 7.61 -4.63
C LYS A 49 -1.20 7.27 -4.11
N LEU A 50 -1.34 6.21 -3.33
CA LEU A 50 -2.62 5.76 -2.79
C LEU A 50 -3.10 6.65 -1.65
N SER A 51 -2.17 7.20 -0.87
CA SER A 51 -2.48 8.21 0.15
C SER A 51 -2.92 9.54 -0.49
N GLU A 52 -2.28 9.96 -1.58
CA GLU A 52 -2.73 11.11 -2.39
C GLU A 52 -4.14 10.89 -2.97
N LYS A 53 -4.47 9.64 -3.32
CA LYS A 53 -5.82 9.23 -3.74
C LYS A 53 -6.84 9.14 -2.58
N ASN A 54 -6.46 9.47 -1.33
CA ASN A 54 -7.28 9.34 -0.12
C ASN A 54 -7.78 7.91 0.15
N ILE A 55 -7.09 6.89 -0.36
CA ILE A 55 -7.50 5.48 -0.16
C ILE A 55 -6.91 4.91 1.14
N LEU A 56 -5.74 5.41 1.56
CA LEU A 56 -5.05 5.02 2.79
C LEU A 56 -4.54 6.25 3.54
N LYS A 57 -4.50 6.13 4.87
CA LYS A 57 -3.82 7.07 5.76
C LYS A 57 -2.67 6.37 6.46
N ASN A 58 -1.50 7.00 6.37
CA ASN A 58 -0.38 6.61 7.21
C ASN A 58 -0.33 7.52 8.43
N GLU A 59 -0.77 7.02 9.59
CA GLU A 59 -0.61 7.73 10.87
C GLU A 59 0.49 7.06 11.69
N ASN A 60 1.55 7.82 12.00
CA ASN A 60 2.68 7.35 12.82
C ASN A 60 3.30 6.02 12.35
N ALA A 61 3.54 5.90 11.04
CA ALA A 61 4.02 4.67 10.42
C ALA A 61 3.08 3.46 10.54
N THR A 62 1.80 3.66 10.89
CA THR A 62 0.75 2.64 10.79
C THR A 62 -0.13 3.00 9.61
N VAL A 63 -0.32 2.04 8.70
CA VAL A 63 -1.18 2.20 7.52
C VAL A 63 -2.56 1.68 7.88
N THR A 64 -3.55 2.56 7.69
CA THR A 64 -4.99 2.39 7.88
C THR A 64 -5.74 3.05 6.72
#